data_AF-D0A6D2-F1
#
_entry.id   AF-D0A6D2-F1
#
_cell.length_a   1.000
_cell.length_b   1.000
_cell.length_c   1.000
_cell.angle_alpha   90.00
_cell.angle_beta   90.00
_cell.angle_gamma   90.00
#
_symmetry.space_group_name_H-M   'P 1'
#
loop_
_entity.id
_entity.type
_entity.pdbx_description
1 polymer ?
#
loop_
_entity_poly.entity_id
_entity_poly.type
_entity_poly.pdbx_seq_one_letter_code
_entity_poly.pdbx_strand_id
1 'polypeptide(L)'
;MSRLFLEQCPRRHLVINMDINKTIIQVDSAGGRTMEDVMNSNVAANVWGRVSGEGWTAVLGPGQAGDRTGLVTYDQYVDEKFKEPPGMQDLSRAEKNRLWQDVSAKRRSILSAFTRPGQPGEGFKRYVDEQRTVLTATPDQLIIPSFFEFINTLSELSWPFTLLFRTFGTELGSVLQEWREFVQGKHKHLPRGPMLQRLKEAYVPEVTGCIFRDEDDLFICYGPNTAAVVVYPEDTGTLSPSDAMKQLRQMPSCTAVYQTNFSALEEQLVEYASKSNGVAGIVDYYPYWAQKAESRCGGKVFPVATIPEPTPDKARLYVFFDDNISIGEDKSIVDLRDAQTGKSILDKDVEVRYTVAVNPYEAIVNSEYFVDRLAQVIQLQLGSGCSPDF
;
A
#
# COMPACT_ATOMS: atom_id res chain seq x y z
N MET A 1 22.39 6.95 -5.50
CA MET A 1 23.12 6.21 -4.45
C MET A 1 22.44 4.89 -4.13
N SER A 2 21.10 4.87 -4.00
CA SER A 2 20.29 3.67 -3.72
C SER A 2 20.56 2.50 -4.67
N ARG A 3 20.62 2.73 -5.98
CA ARG A 3 20.95 1.68 -6.95
C ARG A 3 22.31 1.03 -6.71
N LEU A 4 23.36 1.82 -6.46
CA LEU A 4 24.71 1.29 -6.18
C LEU A 4 24.73 0.45 -4.90
N PHE A 5 23.98 0.86 -3.88
CA PHE A 5 23.80 0.05 -2.68
C PHE A 5 23.11 -1.28 -2.99
N LEU A 6 21.97 -1.24 -3.71
CA LEU A 6 21.23 -2.42 -4.13
C LEU A 6 22.07 -3.36 -5.01
N GLU A 7 22.96 -2.84 -5.84
CA GLU A 7 23.91 -3.62 -6.64
C GLU A 7 24.81 -4.52 -5.77
N GLN A 8 25.20 -4.04 -4.59
CA GLN A 8 26.10 -4.72 -3.65
C GLN A 8 25.36 -5.68 -2.70
N CYS A 9 24.04 -5.54 -2.55
CA CYS A 9 23.24 -6.37 -1.65
C CYS A 9 23.20 -7.86 -2.08
N PRO A 10 23.09 -8.81 -1.15
CA PRO A 10 22.86 -10.20 -1.48
C PRO A 10 21.54 -10.36 -2.26
N ARG A 11 21.56 -11.18 -3.33
CA ARG A 11 20.39 -11.45 -4.18
C ARG A 11 19.41 -12.46 -3.54
N ARG A 12 19.03 -12.18 -2.29
CA ARG A 12 17.98 -12.91 -1.56
C ARG A 12 16.63 -12.66 -2.22
N HIS A 13 15.75 -13.66 -2.19
CA HIS A 13 14.41 -13.53 -2.76
C HIS A 13 13.63 -12.42 -2.05
N LEU A 14 13.14 -11.44 -2.80
CA LEU A 14 12.42 -10.28 -2.29
C LEU A 14 10.91 -10.48 -2.43
N VAL A 15 10.16 -10.42 -1.34
CA VAL A 15 8.69 -10.47 -1.35
C VAL A 15 8.14 -9.05 -1.21
N ILE A 16 7.56 -8.56 -2.29
CA ILE A 16 7.02 -7.20 -2.41
C ILE A 16 5.51 -7.27 -2.33
N ASN A 17 4.94 -6.64 -1.31
CA ASN A 17 3.52 -6.34 -1.24
C ASN A 17 3.34 -4.89 -1.67
N MET A 18 2.61 -4.68 -2.75
CA MET A 18 2.38 -3.36 -3.34
C MET A 18 0.90 -3.06 -3.25
N ASP A 19 0.51 -2.12 -2.39
CA ASP A 19 -0.83 -1.55 -2.45
C ASP A 19 -1.07 -0.85 -3.80
N ILE A 20 -2.34 -0.82 -4.22
CA ILE A 20 -2.77 -0.21 -5.46
C ILE A 20 -3.16 1.27 -5.25
N ASN A 21 -4.24 1.51 -4.51
CA ASN A 21 -4.94 2.80 -4.52
C ASN A 21 -4.14 3.86 -3.77
N LYS A 22 -3.86 5.01 -4.40
CA LYS A 22 -3.04 6.13 -3.87
C LYS A 22 -1.57 5.77 -3.60
N THR A 23 -1.21 4.49 -3.69
CA THR A 23 0.17 4.01 -3.69
C THR A 23 0.78 4.02 -5.08
N ILE A 24 0.21 3.30 -6.05
CA ILE A 24 0.69 3.27 -7.44
C ILE A 24 -0.33 3.80 -8.46
N ILE A 25 -1.60 3.94 -8.10
CA ILE A 25 -2.61 4.62 -8.94
C ILE A 25 -3.16 5.84 -8.22
N GLN A 26 -3.38 6.94 -8.96
CA GLN A 26 -3.87 8.20 -8.39
C GLN A 26 -5.34 8.46 -8.73
N VAL A 27 -6.11 7.37 -8.81
CA VAL A 27 -7.55 7.36 -9.03
C VAL A 27 -8.23 6.71 -7.83
N ASP A 28 -9.27 7.36 -7.32
CA ASP A 28 -10.12 6.83 -6.26
C ASP A 28 -11.57 6.82 -6.75
N SER A 29 -11.91 5.75 -7.48
CA SER A 29 -13.24 5.55 -8.04
C SER A 29 -14.30 5.34 -6.95
N ALA A 30 -13.91 4.70 -5.83
CA ALA A 30 -14.77 4.44 -4.69
C ALA A 30 -15.13 5.72 -3.90
N GLY A 31 -14.21 6.69 -3.83
CA GLY A 31 -14.41 7.97 -3.16
C GLY A 31 -15.00 9.09 -4.02
N GLY A 32 -15.25 8.85 -5.31
CA GLY A 32 -15.80 9.86 -6.23
C GLY A 32 -14.88 11.06 -6.45
N ARG A 33 -13.56 10.90 -6.26
CA ARG A 33 -12.59 11.99 -6.35
C ARG A 33 -12.06 12.15 -7.77
N THR A 34 -11.93 13.40 -8.21
CA THR A 34 -11.21 13.68 -9.46
C THR A 34 -9.70 13.59 -9.25
N MET A 35 -8.94 13.39 -10.33
CA MET A 35 -7.47 13.45 -10.28
C MET A 35 -6.96 14.78 -9.69
N GLU A 36 -7.67 15.88 -9.94
CA GLU A 36 -7.37 17.21 -9.38
C GLU A 36 -7.45 17.22 -7.85
N ASP A 37 -8.48 16.59 -7.31
CA ASP A 37 -8.72 16.53 -5.87
C ASP A 37 -7.62 15.73 -5.18
N VAL A 38 -7.19 14.63 -5.80
CA VAL A 38 -6.08 13.79 -5.31
C VAL A 38 -4.76 14.58 -5.31
N MET A 39 -4.41 15.22 -6.42
CA MET A 39 -3.16 16.00 -6.49
C MET A 39 -3.14 17.17 -5.50
N ASN A 40 -4.27 17.86 -5.29
CA ASN A 40 -4.37 18.90 -4.26
C ASN A 40 -4.19 18.35 -2.85
N SER A 41 -4.81 17.20 -2.55
CA SER A 41 -4.68 16.54 -1.25
C SER A 41 -3.23 16.10 -1.00
N ASN A 42 -2.56 15.60 -2.03
CA ASN A 42 -1.14 15.25 -1.98
C ASN A 42 -0.27 16.47 -1.62
N VAL A 43 -0.56 17.65 -2.20
CA VAL A 43 0.15 18.89 -1.85
C VAL A 43 -0.17 19.32 -0.42
N ALA A 44 -1.43 19.23 0.03
CA ALA A 44 -1.82 19.52 1.41
C ALA A 44 -1.07 18.64 2.44
N ALA A 45 -0.83 17.38 2.11
CA ALA A 45 -0.06 16.44 2.93
C ALA A 45 1.45 16.73 2.94
N ASN A 46 1.95 17.59 2.05
CA ASN A 46 3.38 17.86 1.88
C ASN A 46 3.79 19.33 2.12
N VAL A 47 2.84 20.24 2.30
CA VAL A 47 3.12 21.62 2.70
C VAL A 47 3.05 21.72 4.22
N TRP A 48 4.13 22.21 4.82
CA TRP A 48 4.30 22.40 6.26
C TRP A 48 3.99 23.85 6.64
N GLY A 49 3.32 24.04 7.77
CA GLY A 49 2.96 25.35 8.27
C GLY A 49 2.92 25.43 9.79
N ARG A 50 2.76 26.66 10.29
CA ARG A 50 2.60 26.94 11.73
C ARG A 50 1.13 27.13 12.05
N VAL A 51 0.73 26.60 13.20
CA VAL A 51 -0.60 26.86 13.78
C VAL A 51 -0.50 28.05 14.71
N SER A 52 -1.43 28.99 14.56
CA SER A 52 -1.59 30.19 15.41
C SER A 52 -3.07 30.41 15.74
N GLY A 53 -3.38 31.42 16.55
CA GLY A 53 -4.76 31.78 16.87
C GLY A 53 -5.61 32.16 15.64
N GLU A 54 -4.97 32.57 14.54
CA GLU A 54 -5.63 32.92 13.27
C GLU A 54 -5.82 31.73 12.33
N GLY A 55 -5.29 30.54 12.69
CA GLY A 55 -5.36 29.32 11.90
C GLY A 55 -3.99 28.80 11.50
N TRP A 56 -3.92 28.12 10.36
CA TRP A 56 -2.69 27.53 9.83
C TRP A 56 -2.11 28.40 8.71
N THR A 57 -0.81 28.60 8.73
CA THR A 57 -0.09 29.40 7.72
C THR A 57 1.10 28.62 7.17
N ALA A 58 1.18 28.50 5.84
CA ALA A 58 2.24 27.76 5.16
C ALA A 58 3.63 28.36 5.38
N VAL A 59 4.64 27.51 5.48
CA VAL A 59 6.05 27.87 5.70
C VAL A 59 6.98 27.17 4.71
N LEU A 60 6.84 25.85 4.52
CA LEU A 60 7.71 25.06 3.64
C LEU A 60 6.86 24.22 2.67
N GLY A 61 7.26 24.20 1.39
CA GLY A 61 6.63 23.34 0.38
C GLY A 61 7.15 21.90 0.39
N PRO A 62 6.58 21.05 -0.48
CA PRO A 62 7.08 19.69 -0.71
C PRO A 62 8.57 19.69 -1.06
N GLY A 63 9.35 18.82 -0.41
CA GLY A 63 10.79 18.68 -0.63
C GLY A 63 11.66 19.87 -0.21
N GLN A 64 11.07 20.97 0.27
CA GLN A 64 11.84 22.16 0.65
C GLN A 64 12.63 21.90 1.94
N ALA A 65 13.93 22.18 1.90
CA ALA A 65 14.80 22.14 3.08
C ALA A 65 14.44 23.25 4.07
N GLY A 66 14.51 22.95 5.37
CA GLY A 66 14.22 23.90 6.44
C GLY A 66 13.97 23.21 7.77
N ASP A 67 13.98 23.99 8.84
CA ASP A 67 13.61 23.51 10.17
C ASP A 67 12.10 23.24 10.22
N ARG A 68 11.74 21.98 10.49
CA ARG A 68 10.36 21.52 10.63
C ARG A 68 9.88 21.49 12.08
N THR A 69 10.71 21.93 13.03
CA THR A 69 10.37 21.93 14.45
C THR A 69 9.11 22.76 14.71
N GLY A 70 8.10 22.10 15.28
CA GLY A 70 6.79 22.71 15.58
C GLY A 70 5.93 23.05 14.35
N LEU A 71 6.29 22.54 13.16
CA LEU A 71 5.43 22.63 11.99
C LEU A 71 4.54 21.38 11.89
N VAL A 72 3.36 21.56 11.32
CA VAL A 72 2.45 20.46 10.93
C VAL A 72 2.04 20.64 9.48
N THR A 73 1.75 19.55 8.79
CA THR A 73 1.21 19.64 7.42
C THR A 73 -0.20 20.21 7.44
N TYR A 74 -0.67 20.76 6.31
CA TYR A 74 -2.05 21.24 6.24
C TYR A 74 -3.05 20.10 6.46
N ASP A 75 -2.72 18.91 5.94
CA ASP A 75 -3.48 17.68 6.16
C ASP A 75 -3.62 17.35 7.66
N GLN A 76 -2.52 17.31 8.41
CA GLN A 76 -2.53 17.10 9.87
C GLN A 76 -3.35 18.18 10.61
N TYR A 77 -3.25 19.44 10.19
CA TYR A 77 -4.04 20.53 10.77
C TYR A 77 -5.55 20.33 10.55
N VAL A 78 -5.95 19.91 9.35
CA VAL A 78 -7.35 19.62 9.02
C VAL A 78 -7.84 18.41 9.81
N ASP A 79 -7.04 17.36 9.93
CA ASP A 79 -7.37 16.17 10.71
C ASP A 79 -7.61 16.48 12.19
N GLU A 80 -6.74 17.27 12.81
CA GLU A 80 -6.91 17.69 14.21
C GLU A 80 -8.15 18.58 14.38
N LYS A 81 -8.38 19.49 13.43
CA LYS A 81 -9.54 20.41 13.46
C LYS A 81 -10.87 19.68 13.33
N PHE A 82 -10.91 18.58 12.57
CA PHE A 82 -12.11 17.78 12.32
C PHE A 82 -11.96 16.37 12.88
N LYS A 83 -11.44 16.21 14.10
CA LYS A 83 -11.33 14.91 14.78
C LYS A 83 -12.67 14.30 15.15
N GLU A 84 -12.61 13.05 15.63
CA GLU A 84 -13.76 12.31 16.15
C GLU A 84 -14.58 13.18 17.12
N PRO A 85 -15.88 13.39 16.87
CA PRO A 85 -16.73 14.17 17.76
C PRO A 85 -16.87 13.50 19.14
N PRO A 86 -16.92 14.26 20.24
CA PRO A 86 -17.15 13.71 21.58
C PRO A 86 -18.44 12.88 21.64
N GLY A 87 -18.39 11.72 22.31
CA GLY A 87 -19.54 10.82 22.46
C GLY A 87 -19.86 9.96 21.24
N MET A 88 -19.07 10.04 20.16
CA MET A 88 -19.28 9.20 18.98
C MET A 88 -19.21 7.71 19.30
N GLN A 89 -18.39 7.30 20.28
CA GLN A 89 -18.27 5.89 20.68
C GLN A 89 -19.53 5.32 21.34
N ASP A 90 -20.43 6.17 21.83
CA ASP A 90 -21.67 5.75 22.48
C ASP A 90 -22.84 5.59 21.48
N LEU A 91 -22.64 5.97 20.21
CA LEU A 91 -23.65 5.90 19.16
C LEU A 91 -23.83 4.48 18.60
N SER A 92 -24.97 4.22 17.95
CA SER A 92 -25.15 2.98 17.19
C SER A 92 -24.17 2.89 16.02
N ARG A 93 -23.82 1.68 15.55
CA ARG A 93 -22.91 1.47 14.40
C ARG A 93 -23.33 2.26 13.16
N ALA A 94 -24.64 2.33 12.88
CA ALA A 94 -25.18 3.05 11.73
C ALA A 94 -25.04 4.59 11.88
N GLU A 95 -25.11 5.11 13.10
CA GLU A 95 -24.90 6.54 13.38
C GLU A 95 -23.42 6.90 13.38
N LYS A 96 -22.55 6.06 13.97
CA LYS A 96 -21.09 6.20 13.89
C LYS A 96 -20.64 6.28 12.43
N ASN A 97 -21.08 5.35 11.60
CA ASN A 97 -20.69 5.32 10.18
C ASN A 97 -21.12 6.59 9.45
N ARG A 98 -22.35 7.07 9.66
CA ARG A 98 -22.85 8.31 9.03
C ARG A 98 -22.04 9.54 9.49
N LEU A 99 -21.81 9.68 10.79
CA LEU A 99 -21.04 10.80 11.33
C LEU A 99 -19.59 10.79 10.82
N TRP A 100 -18.96 9.62 10.75
CA TRP A 100 -17.61 9.48 10.21
C TRP A 100 -17.56 9.81 8.71
N GLN A 101 -18.57 9.38 7.95
CA GLN A 101 -18.71 9.73 6.54
C GLN A 101 -18.79 11.25 6.34
N ASP A 102 -19.55 11.96 7.17
CA ASP A 102 -19.68 13.42 7.12
C ASP A 102 -18.37 14.14 7.47
N VAL A 103 -17.71 13.72 8.55
CA VAL A 103 -16.40 14.25 8.95
C VAL A 103 -15.37 14.03 7.83
N SER A 104 -15.30 12.81 7.30
CA SER A 104 -14.37 12.45 6.23
C SER A 104 -14.66 13.23 4.95
N ALA A 105 -15.94 13.40 4.58
CA ALA A 105 -16.34 14.19 3.43
C ALA A 105 -15.93 15.66 3.57
N LYS A 106 -16.08 16.23 4.77
CA LYS A 106 -15.67 17.60 5.07
C LYS A 106 -14.15 17.78 4.96
N ARG A 107 -13.37 16.88 5.56
CA ARG A 107 -11.90 16.87 5.43
C ARG A 107 -11.49 16.82 3.96
N ARG A 108 -12.02 15.85 3.19
CA ARG A 108 -11.74 15.70 1.76
C ARG A 108 -12.01 16.97 0.96
N SER A 109 -13.15 17.63 1.20
CA SER A 109 -13.53 18.88 0.52
C SER A 109 -12.54 20.02 0.80
N ILE A 110 -12.01 20.11 2.01
CA ILE A 110 -11.02 21.13 2.39
C ILE A 110 -9.67 20.85 1.74
N LEU A 111 -9.22 19.60 1.78
CA LEU A 111 -7.92 19.19 1.24
C LEU A 111 -7.89 19.27 -0.29
N SER A 112 -8.98 18.89 -0.96
CA SER A 112 -9.07 18.94 -2.42
C SER A 112 -9.08 20.38 -2.98
N ALA A 113 -9.38 21.36 -2.15
CA ALA A 113 -9.37 22.77 -2.50
C ALA A 113 -8.06 23.49 -2.12
N PHE A 114 -7.11 22.84 -1.47
CA PHE A 114 -6.00 23.49 -0.76
C PHE A 114 -5.23 24.55 -1.57
N THR A 115 -4.98 24.30 -2.87
CA THR A 115 -4.22 25.23 -3.72
C THR A 115 -5.08 26.14 -4.61
N ARG A 116 -6.41 26.15 -4.41
CA ARG A 116 -7.33 27.03 -5.15
C ARG A 116 -7.14 28.50 -4.73
N PRO A 117 -7.57 29.47 -5.56
CA PRO A 117 -7.49 30.89 -5.22
C PRO A 117 -8.14 31.21 -3.87
N GLY A 118 -7.44 31.98 -3.04
CA GLY A 118 -7.86 32.37 -1.69
C GLY A 118 -7.70 31.29 -0.62
N GLN A 119 -7.14 30.12 -0.94
CA GLN A 119 -6.90 29.05 0.02
C GLN A 119 -5.46 29.10 0.58
N PRO A 120 -5.20 28.53 1.78
CA PRO A 120 -3.89 28.64 2.43
C PRO A 120 -2.71 28.10 1.62
N GLY A 121 -2.97 27.22 0.65
CA GLY A 121 -1.98 26.61 -0.22
C GLY A 121 -1.86 27.23 -1.61
N GLU A 122 -2.52 28.37 -1.90
CA GLU A 122 -2.55 28.95 -3.25
C GLU A 122 -1.15 29.10 -3.88
N GLY A 123 -0.17 29.58 -3.11
CA GLY A 123 1.22 29.73 -3.54
C GLY A 123 1.94 28.42 -3.89
N PHE A 124 1.36 27.27 -3.57
CA PHE A 124 1.90 25.93 -3.81
C PHE A 124 1.24 25.22 -5.01
N LYS A 125 0.39 25.92 -5.78
CA LYS A 125 -0.27 25.35 -6.98
C LYS A 125 0.71 24.72 -7.97
N ARG A 126 1.94 25.25 -8.10
CA ARG A 126 2.98 24.67 -8.97
C ARG A 126 3.26 23.18 -8.71
N TYR A 127 3.07 22.71 -7.48
CA TYR A 127 3.28 21.30 -7.09
C TYR A 127 2.11 20.40 -7.50
N VAL A 128 0.92 20.96 -7.71
CA VAL A 128 -0.20 20.27 -8.38
C VAL A 128 0.11 20.13 -9.87
N ASP A 129 0.61 21.20 -10.49
CA ASP A 129 0.90 21.20 -11.93
C ASP A 129 2.09 20.29 -12.30
N GLU A 130 3.06 20.13 -11.38
CA GLU A 130 4.13 19.14 -11.49
C GLU A 130 3.60 17.70 -11.54
N GLN A 131 2.75 17.31 -10.58
CA GLN A 131 2.11 15.99 -10.59
C GLN A 131 1.28 15.78 -11.86
N ARG A 132 0.52 16.81 -12.28
CA ARG A 132 -0.31 16.75 -13.48
C ARG A 132 0.53 16.47 -14.72
N THR A 133 1.70 17.13 -14.84
CA THR A 133 2.60 16.94 -15.97
C THR A 133 3.02 15.48 -16.10
N VAL A 134 3.29 14.81 -14.99
CA VAL A 134 3.61 13.38 -14.98
C VAL A 134 2.39 12.53 -15.34
N LEU A 135 1.28 12.70 -14.62
CA LEU A 135 0.09 11.84 -14.77
C LEU A 135 -0.59 11.98 -16.14
N THR A 136 -0.52 13.16 -16.76
CA THR A 136 -1.11 13.41 -18.09
C THR A 136 -0.17 13.08 -19.24
N ALA A 137 1.10 12.76 -18.98
CA ALA A 137 2.01 12.29 -20.02
C ALA A 137 1.61 10.91 -20.57
N THR A 138 0.77 10.17 -19.84
CA THR A 138 0.30 8.82 -20.14
C THR A 138 -1.19 8.69 -19.82
N PRO A 139 -2.08 9.37 -20.56
CA PRO A 139 -3.49 9.52 -20.18
C PRO A 139 -4.29 8.20 -20.15
N ASP A 140 -3.80 7.16 -20.83
CA ASP A 140 -4.42 5.83 -20.88
C ASP A 140 -3.81 4.84 -19.87
N GLN A 141 -2.88 5.29 -19.02
CA GLN A 141 -2.17 4.47 -18.03
C GLN A 141 -2.55 4.91 -16.62
N LEU A 142 -2.78 3.95 -15.73
CA LEU A 142 -3.19 4.17 -14.35
C LEU A 142 -2.00 4.18 -13.40
N ILE A 143 -1.00 3.34 -13.66
CA ILE A 143 0.13 3.12 -12.78
C ILE A 143 1.17 4.23 -12.95
N ILE A 144 1.62 4.80 -11.84
CA ILE A 144 2.60 5.88 -11.84
C ILE A 144 3.98 5.42 -12.37
N PRO A 145 4.71 6.29 -13.09
CA PRO A 145 6.00 5.93 -13.72
C PRO A 145 7.06 5.33 -12.79
N SER A 146 7.14 5.78 -11.53
CA SER A 146 8.16 5.33 -10.58
C SER A 146 8.05 3.85 -10.23
N PHE A 147 6.86 3.25 -10.34
CA PHE A 147 6.68 1.81 -10.17
C PHE A 147 7.39 1.03 -11.30
N PHE A 148 7.29 1.49 -12.54
CA PHE A 148 7.96 0.80 -13.66
C PHE A 148 9.47 0.96 -13.61
N GLU A 149 9.97 2.12 -13.16
CA GLU A 149 11.41 2.31 -12.91
C GLU A 149 11.92 1.35 -11.82
N PHE A 150 11.13 1.17 -10.76
CA PHE A 150 11.43 0.21 -9.70
C PHE A 150 11.54 -1.23 -10.19
N ILE A 151 10.55 -1.71 -10.95
CA ILE A 151 10.58 -3.08 -11.50
C ILE A 151 11.70 -3.24 -12.53
N ASN A 152 11.95 -2.23 -13.38
CA ASN A 152 13.07 -2.22 -14.30
C ASN A 152 14.40 -2.33 -13.57
N THR A 153 14.60 -1.56 -12.49
CA THR A 153 15.81 -1.64 -11.68
C THR A 153 16.00 -3.04 -11.10
N LEU A 154 14.98 -3.64 -10.48
CA LEU A 154 15.07 -5.01 -9.97
C LEU A 154 15.45 -6.02 -11.06
N SER A 155 14.87 -5.86 -12.25
CA SER A 155 15.14 -6.72 -13.39
C SER A 155 16.55 -6.60 -13.92
N GLU A 156 17.06 -5.38 -14.08
CA GLU A 156 18.43 -5.08 -14.48
C GLU A 156 19.44 -5.65 -13.48
N LEU A 157 19.13 -5.59 -12.19
CA LEU A 157 19.94 -6.19 -11.12
C LEU A 157 19.84 -7.71 -11.02
N SER A 158 18.98 -8.35 -11.84
CA SER A 158 18.65 -9.77 -11.75
C SER A 158 18.20 -10.19 -10.34
N TRP A 159 17.47 -9.33 -9.65
CA TRP A 159 17.03 -9.57 -8.28
C TRP A 159 15.78 -10.46 -8.24
N PRO A 160 15.84 -11.71 -7.74
CA PRO A 160 14.66 -12.58 -7.67
C PRO A 160 13.59 -11.97 -6.76
N PHE A 161 12.36 -11.82 -7.26
CA PHE A 161 11.27 -11.25 -6.48
C PHE A 161 9.94 -11.98 -6.68
N THR A 162 9.07 -11.84 -5.68
CA THR A 162 7.62 -12.05 -5.76
C THR A 162 6.95 -10.69 -5.64
N LEU A 163 6.02 -10.38 -6.54
CA LEU A 163 5.22 -9.16 -6.53
C LEU A 163 3.76 -9.50 -6.27
N LEU A 164 3.23 -9.04 -5.14
CA LEU A 164 1.85 -9.17 -4.75
C LEU A 164 1.19 -7.80 -4.85
N PHE A 165 0.32 -7.60 -5.85
CA PHE A 165 -0.58 -6.46 -5.86
C PHE A 165 -1.66 -6.67 -4.80
N ARG A 166 -1.81 -5.71 -3.89
CA ARG A 166 -2.71 -5.78 -2.73
C ARG A 166 -3.75 -4.67 -2.85
N THR A 167 -5.01 -4.95 -2.57
CA THR A 167 -6.04 -3.89 -2.55
C THR A 167 -7.26 -4.33 -1.74
N PHE A 168 -7.99 -3.35 -1.21
CA PHE A 168 -9.36 -3.52 -0.74
C PHE A 168 -10.42 -3.18 -1.81
N GLY A 169 -9.99 -2.52 -2.89
CA GLY A 169 -10.82 -1.97 -3.95
C GLY A 169 -11.09 -2.93 -5.10
N THR A 170 -11.43 -2.36 -6.26
CA THR A 170 -11.89 -3.09 -7.46
C THR A 170 -10.97 -2.91 -8.66
N GLU A 171 -9.91 -2.11 -8.52
CA GLU A 171 -8.99 -1.72 -9.59
C GLU A 171 -7.98 -2.81 -9.99
N LEU A 172 -7.95 -3.94 -9.28
CA LEU A 172 -7.00 -5.02 -9.50
C LEU A 172 -6.97 -5.50 -10.96
N GLY A 173 -8.13 -5.66 -11.59
CA GLY A 173 -8.21 -6.11 -12.98
C GLY A 173 -7.51 -5.17 -13.97
N SER A 174 -7.68 -3.86 -13.79
CA SER A 174 -7.07 -2.83 -14.64
C SER A 174 -5.57 -2.71 -14.41
N VAL A 175 -5.12 -2.81 -13.14
CA VAL A 175 -3.69 -2.82 -12.80
C VAL A 175 -2.98 -4.03 -13.40
N LEU A 176 -3.58 -5.22 -13.29
CA LEU A 176 -3.01 -6.42 -13.89
C LEU A 176 -2.96 -6.29 -15.42
N GLN A 177 -3.98 -5.72 -16.05
CA GLN A 177 -3.99 -5.49 -17.50
C GLN A 177 -2.83 -4.58 -17.95
N GLU A 178 -2.63 -3.45 -17.27
CA GLU A 178 -1.54 -2.52 -17.57
C GLU A 178 -0.16 -3.14 -17.31
N TRP A 179 -0.02 -3.94 -16.24
CA TRP A 179 1.17 -4.75 -16.00
C TRP A 179 1.49 -5.69 -17.18
N ARG A 180 0.48 -6.36 -17.77
CA ARG A 180 0.71 -7.21 -18.95
C ARG A 180 1.21 -6.39 -20.13
N GLU A 181 0.61 -5.22 -20.36
CA GLU A 181 1.01 -4.34 -21.45
C GLU A 181 2.46 -3.87 -21.27
N PHE A 182 2.87 -3.57 -20.03
CA PHE A 182 4.25 -3.27 -19.67
C PHE A 182 5.19 -4.43 -20.01
N VAL A 183 4.93 -5.61 -19.47
CA VAL A 183 5.76 -6.81 -19.71
C VAL A 183 5.87 -7.12 -21.20
N GLN A 184 4.79 -6.99 -21.96
CA GLN A 184 4.76 -7.28 -23.38
C GLN A 184 5.47 -6.20 -24.23
N GLY A 185 5.83 -5.06 -23.65
CA GLY A 185 6.44 -3.92 -24.35
C GLY A 185 5.44 -3.14 -25.20
N LYS A 186 4.15 -3.16 -24.81
CA LYS A 186 3.06 -2.37 -25.42
C LYS A 186 2.78 -1.07 -24.65
N HIS A 187 3.33 -0.96 -23.45
CA HIS A 187 3.23 0.21 -22.59
C HIS A 187 4.25 1.30 -22.98
N LYS A 188 4.01 2.55 -22.57
CA LYS A 188 4.91 3.68 -22.87
C LYS A 188 6.25 3.53 -22.14
N HIS A 189 6.18 3.13 -20.88
CA HIS A 189 7.36 2.65 -20.15
C HIS A 189 7.69 1.25 -20.65
N LEU A 190 8.90 1.07 -21.18
CA LEU A 190 9.35 -0.20 -21.73
C LEU A 190 10.01 -1.07 -20.65
N PRO A 191 9.81 -2.40 -20.69
CA PRO A 191 10.46 -3.32 -19.78
C PRO A 191 11.95 -3.44 -20.11
N ARG A 192 12.80 -3.43 -19.08
CA ARG A 192 14.26 -3.50 -19.19
C ARG A 192 14.85 -4.59 -18.30
N GLY A 193 16.03 -5.07 -18.68
CA GLY A 193 16.79 -6.04 -17.91
C GLY A 193 16.39 -7.51 -18.15
N PRO A 194 17.28 -8.44 -17.73
CA PRO A 194 17.16 -9.86 -18.05
C PRO A 194 15.96 -10.57 -17.39
N MET A 195 15.49 -10.13 -16.22
CA MET A 195 14.35 -10.81 -15.59
C MET A 195 13.04 -10.55 -16.32
N LEU A 196 12.77 -9.31 -16.69
CA LEU A 196 11.57 -8.98 -17.47
C LEU A 196 11.63 -9.58 -18.87
N GLN A 197 12.82 -9.70 -19.47
CA GLN A 197 12.97 -10.45 -20.72
C GLN A 197 12.53 -11.91 -20.55
N ARG A 198 13.03 -12.61 -19.52
CA ARG A 198 12.61 -14.00 -19.24
C ARG A 198 11.13 -14.10 -18.92
N LEU A 199 10.59 -13.15 -18.16
CA LEU A 199 9.18 -13.09 -17.82
C LEU A 199 8.32 -12.90 -19.07
N LYS A 200 8.74 -12.08 -20.04
CA LYS A 200 8.06 -11.92 -21.33
C LYS A 200 8.11 -13.20 -22.17
N GLU A 201 9.26 -13.87 -22.23
CA GLU A 201 9.46 -15.09 -23.03
C GLU A 201 8.65 -16.28 -22.49
N ALA A 202 8.50 -16.38 -21.17
CA ALA A 202 7.78 -17.46 -20.48
C ALA A 202 6.54 -16.94 -19.74
N TYR A 203 5.83 -15.97 -20.34
CA TYR A 203 4.75 -15.24 -19.66
C TYR A 203 3.55 -16.14 -19.34
N VAL A 204 3.19 -16.16 -18.07
CA VAL A 204 1.97 -16.78 -17.55
C VAL A 204 1.11 -15.69 -16.90
N PRO A 205 -0.18 -15.55 -17.30
CA PRO A 205 -1.06 -14.58 -16.68
C PRO A 205 -1.10 -14.70 -15.15
N GLU A 206 -1.16 -13.55 -14.49
CA GLU A 206 -1.08 -13.44 -13.04
C GLU A 206 -2.22 -14.21 -12.37
N VAL A 207 -1.90 -15.02 -11.38
CA VAL A 207 -2.92 -15.62 -10.53
C VAL A 207 -3.55 -14.55 -9.64
N THR A 208 -4.84 -14.70 -9.37
CA THR A 208 -5.59 -13.80 -8.49
C THR A 208 -6.16 -14.55 -7.30
N GLY A 209 -6.38 -13.88 -6.18
CA GLY A 209 -7.05 -14.47 -5.03
C GLY A 209 -7.61 -13.41 -4.09
N CYS A 210 -8.22 -13.87 -3.01
CA CYS A 210 -8.62 -12.99 -1.92
C CYS A 210 -8.31 -13.61 -0.55
N ILE A 211 -8.09 -12.75 0.43
CA ILE A 211 -7.97 -13.13 1.84
C ILE A 211 -9.31 -12.82 2.50
N PHE A 212 -9.80 -13.74 3.32
CA PHE A 212 -10.99 -13.54 4.16
C PHE A 212 -10.61 -13.72 5.63
N ARG A 213 -11.18 -12.86 6.49
CA ARG A 213 -10.99 -12.89 7.94
C ARG A 213 -12.33 -12.79 8.63
N ASP A 214 -12.52 -13.62 9.64
CA ASP A 214 -13.62 -13.51 10.58
C ASP A 214 -13.13 -13.93 11.95
N GLU A 215 -13.25 -13.05 12.94
CA GLU A 215 -12.67 -13.25 14.28
C GLU A 215 -11.21 -13.71 14.26
N ASP A 216 -10.93 -14.94 14.69
CA ASP A 216 -9.61 -15.59 14.74
C ASP A 216 -9.32 -16.45 13.49
N ASP A 217 -10.32 -16.61 12.61
CA ASP A 217 -10.20 -17.40 11.40
C ASP A 217 -9.66 -16.58 10.23
N LEU A 218 -8.74 -17.22 9.49
CA LEU A 218 -8.06 -16.66 8.34
C LEU A 218 -8.16 -17.66 7.19
N PHE A 219 -8.53 -17.16 6.01
CA PHE A 219 -8.66 -17.97 4.81
C PHE A 219 -7.97 -17.30 3.64
N ILE A 220 -7.41 -18.13 2.75
CA ILE A 220 -6.99 -17.71 1.42
C ILE A 220 -7.82 -18.46 0.37
N CYS A 221 -8.37 -17.69 -0.56
CA CYS A 221 -9.16 -18.17 -1.68
C CYS A 221 -8.39 -17.90 -2.98
N TYR A 222 -8.11 -18.95 -3.75
CA TYR A 222 -7.40 -18.89 -5.01
C TYR A 222 -8.38 -18.75 -6.17
N GLY A 223 -8.13 -17.79 -7.04
CA GLY A 223 -8.87 -17.55 -8.28
C GLY A 223 -9.62 -16.20 -8.33
N PRO A 224 -10.41 -15.80 -7.33
CA PRO A 224 -11.17 -14.55 -7.41
C PRO A 224 -10.26 -13.33 -7.55
N ASN A 225 -10.68 -12.34 -8.33
CA ASN A 225 -10.05 -11.03 -8.43
C ASN A 225 -10.89 -9.94 -7.74
N THR A 226 -11.81 -10.35 -6.88
CA THR A 226 -12.72 -9.50 -6.10
C THR A 226 -12.66 -9.88 -4.63
N ALA A 227 -13.10 -8.97 -3.77
CA ALA A 227 -13.17 -9.22 -2.33
C ALA A 227 -14.08 -10.42 -2.01
N ALA A 228 -13.79 -11.09 -0.90
CA ALA A 228 -14.66 -12.14 -0.37
C ALA A 228 -16.09 -11.61 -0.13
N VAL A 229 -17.08 -12.38 -0.59
CA VAL A 229 -18.50 -12.09 -0.35
C VAL A 229 -19.08 -13.24 0.45
N VAL A 230 -19.46 -12.95 1.70
CA VAL A 230 -20.07 -13.92 2.61
C VAL A 230 -21.36 -13.37 3.19
N VAL A 231 -22.27 -14.26 3.53
CA VAL A 231 -23.54 -14.01 4.21
C VAL A 231 -23.44 -14.58 5.61
N TYR A 232 -23.61 -13.70 6.60
CA TYR A 232 -23.66 -14.07 8.01
C TYR A 232 -25.07 -14.56 8.36
N PRO A 233 -25.22 -15.61 9.19
CA PRO A 233 -26.51 -16.01 9.73
C PRO A 233 -27.15 -14.87 10.55
N GLU A 234 -28.45 -14.64 10.39
CA GLU A 234 -29.18 -13.54 11.06
C GLU A 234 -29.11 -13.61 12.59
N ASP A 235 -29.06 -14.83 13.14
CA ASP A 235 -29.21 -15.07 14.58
C ASP A 235 -27.89 -15.01 15.37
N THR A 236 -26.74 -15.24 14.72
CA THR A 236 -25.44 -15.37 15.41
C THR A 236 -24.51 -14.20 15.13
N GLY A 237 -24.59 -13.58 13.96
CA GLY A 237 -23.64 -12.55 13.53
C GLY A 237 -22.20 -13.05 13.35
N THR A 238 -21.96 -14.37 13.45
CA THR A 238 -20.66 -15.03 13.25
C THR A 238 -20.77 -16.11 12.19
N LEU A 239 -19.70 -16.33 11.42
CA LEU A 239 -19.67 -17.34 10.37
C LEU A 239 -18.79 -18.52 10.79
N SER A 240 -19.36 -19.72 10.89
CA SER A 240 -18.56 -20.89 11.22
C SER A 240 -17.48 -21.14 10.15
N PRO A 241 -16.29 -21.68 10.49
CA PRO A 241 -15.25 -21.94 9.51
C PRO A 241 -15.70 -22.84 8.35
N SER A 242 -16.57 -23.80 8.63
CA SER A 242 -17.14 -24.70 7.63
C SER A 242 -18.05 -23.96 6.66
N ASP A 243 -18.88 -23.04 7.17
CA ASP A 243 -19.78 -22.23 6.34
C ASP A 243 -18.99 -21.20 5.53
N ALA A 244 -17.98 -20.55 6.14
CA ALA A 244 -17.05 -19.66 5.45
C ALA A 244 -16.38 -20.38 4.27
N MET A 245 -15.79 -21.55 4.49
CA MET A 245 -15.20 -22.35 3.41
C MET A 245 -16.21 -22.71 2.32
N LYS A 246 -17.44 -23.09 2.68
CA LYS A 246 -18.49 -23.44 1.72
C LYS A 246 -18.85 -22.24 0.83
N GLN A 247 -19.04 -21.06 1.42
CA GLN A 247 -19.38 -19.84 0.68
C GLN A 247 -18.22 -19.35 -0.18
N LEU A 248 -17.00 -19.33 0.34
CA LEU A 248 -15.81 -18.92 -0.41
C LEU A 248 -15.57 -19.82 -1.63
N ARG A 249 -15.83 -21.13 -1.53
CA ARG A 249 -15.73 -22.08 -2.66
C ARG A 249 -16.74 -21.79 -3.78
N GLN A 250 -17.82 -21.08 -3.48
CA GLN A 250 -18.85 -20.70 -4.45
C GLN A 250 -18.53 -19.36 -5.13
N MET A 251 -17.48 -18.66 -4.72
CA MET A 251 -17.09 -17.40 -5.35
C MET A 251 -16.74 -17.63 -6.83
N PRO A 252 -17.08 -16.67 -7.72
CA PRO A 252 -16.66 -16.72 -9.11
C PRO A 252 -15.15 -16.91 -9.26
N SER A 253 -14.75 -17.78 -10.19
CA SER A 253 -13.36 -18.13 -10.48
C SER A 253 -12.60 -18.83 -9.34
N CYS A 254 -13.25 -19.14 -8.21
CA CYS A 254 -12.60 -19.89 -7.13
C CYS A 254 -12.15 -21.28 -7.60
N THR A 255 -10.89 -21.59 -7.33
CA THR A 255 -10.26 -22.88 -7.65
C THR A 255 -9.90 -23.66 -6.40
N ALA A 256 -9.58 -22.99 -5.30
CA ALA A 256 -9.29 -23.61 -4.01
C ALA A 256 -9.51 -22.61 -2.86
N VAL A 257 -9.85 -23.14 -1.68
CA VAL A 257 -9.97 -22.36 -0.44
C VAL A 257 -9.29 -23.13 0.66
N TYR A 258 -8.47 -22.43 1.43
CA TYR A 258 -7.77 -22.97 2.59
C TYR A 258 -8.06 -22.10 3.80
N GLN A 259 -8.52 -22.72 4.89
CA GLN A 259 -8.33 -22.13 6.21
C GLN A 259 -6.83 -22.19 6.51
N THR A 260 -6.27 -21.08 6.95
CA THR A 260 -4.82 -20.91 7.08
C THR A 260 -4.48 -20.20 8.39
N ASN A 261 -3.19 -20.02 8.62
CA ASN A 261 -2.63 -19.24 9.72
C ASN A 261 -1.49 -18.37 9.18
N PHE A 262 -0.88 -17.54 10.03
CA PHE A 262 0.15 -16.59 9.58
C PHE A 262 1.37 -17.26 8.93
N SER A 263 1.84 -18.40 9.48
CA SER A 263 2.97 -19.14 8.93
C SER A 263 2.64 -19.73 7.56
N ALA A 264 1.50 -20.40 7.45
CA ALA A 264 1.07 -21.01 6.19
C ALA A 264 0.71 -19.96 5.13
N LEU A 265 0.10 -18.84 5.52
CA LEU A 265 -0.25 -17.77 4.60
C LEU A 265 0.99 -17.15 3.93
N GLU A 266 2.07 -16.94 4.69
CA GLU A 266 3.34 -16.42 4.15
C GLU A 266 3.84 -17.31 2.99
N GLU A 267 3.91 -18.62 3.21
CA GLU A 267 4.37 -19.57 2.20
C GLU A 267 3.38 -19.69 1.05
N GLN A 268 2.08 -19.75 1.35
CA GLN A 268 1.00 -19.85 0.36
C GLN A 268 1.01 -18.68 -0.62
N LEU A 269 1.21 -17.45 -0.16
CA LEU A 269 1.27 -16.27 -1.04
C LEU A 269 2.44 -16.36 -2.02
N VAL A 270 3.62 -16.74 -1.53
CA VAL A 270 4.84 -16.88 -2.36
C VAL A 270 4.70 -18.05 -3.34
N GLU A 271 4.26 -19.21 -2.87
CA GLU A 271 4.06 -20.40 -3.72
C GLU A 271 2.97 -20.14 -4.76
N TYR A 272 1.87 -19.51 -4.38
CA TYR A 272 0.78 -19.23 -5.31
C TYR A 272 1.23 -18.28 -6.42
N ALA A 273 1.90 -17.17 -6.07
CA ALA A 273 2.45 -16.25 -7.06
C ALA A 273 3.49 -16.90 -7.98
N SER A 274 4.24 -17.91 -7.51
CA SER A 274 5.20 -18.64 -8.35
C SER A 274 4.55 -19.34 -9.56
N LYS A 275 3.25 -19.62 -9.50
CA LYS A 275 2.48 -20.21 -10.62
C LYS A 275 2.32 -19.25 -11.80
N SER A 276 2.59 -17.96 -11.62
CA SER A 276 2.53 -16.91 -12.64
C SER A 276 3.77 -16.03 -12.61
N ASN A 277 4.94 -16.68 -12.73
CA ASN A 277 6.26 -16.05 -12.77
C ASN A 277 6.57 -15.14 -11.55
N GLY A 278 5.95 -15.40 -10.40
CA GLY A 278 6.16 -14.64 -9.17
C GLY A 278 5.26 -13.41 -9.02
N VAL A 279 4.24 -13.22 -9.86
CA VAL A 279 3.32 -12.07 -9.77
C VAL A 279 1.90 -12.54 -9.45
N ALA A 280 1.26 -11.95 -8.45
CA ALA A 280 -0.14 -12.25 -8.10
C ALA A 280 -0.92 -10.99 -7.71
N GLY A 281 -2.24 -11.05 -7.88
CA GLY A 281 -3.18 -10.05 -7.39
C GLY A 281 -4.02 -10.57 -6.24
N ILE A 282 -3.97 -9.94 -5.07
CA ILE A 282 -4.71 -10.39 -3.89
C ILE A 282 -5.63 -9.28 -3.38
N VAL A 283 -6.92 -9.58 -3.26
CA VAL A 283 -7.91 -8.67 -2.67
C VAL A 283 -8.09 -8.97 -1.18
N ASP A 284 -7.83 -7.99 -0.34
CA ASP A 284 -8.02 -8.05 1.10
C ASP A 284 -9.49 -7.80 1.50
N TYR A 285 -9.86 -8.21 2.71
CA TYR A 285 -11.25 -8.15 3.17
C TYR A 285 -11.54 -6.87 3.98
N TYR A 286 -11.95 -5.82 3.28
CA TYR A 286 -12.28 -4.51 3.88
C TYR A 286 -13.32 -4.57 5.01
N PRO A 287 -14.42 -5.37 4.91
CA PRO A 287 -15.41 -5.43 5.98
C PRO A 287 -14.82 -5.78 7.36
N TYR A 288 -13.79 -6.63 7.42
CA TYR A 288 -13.13 -6.95 8.68
C TYR A 288 -12.31 -5.78 9.22
N TRP A 289 -11.56 -5.08 8.37
CA TRP A 289 -10.82 -3.87 8.76
C TRP A 289 -11.75 -2.76 9.27
N ALA A 290 -12.86 -2.52 8.56
CA ALA A 290 -13.87 -1.56 8.97
C ALA A 290 -14.55 -1.93 10.31
N GLN A 291 -14.81 -3.21 10.55
CA GLN A 291 -15.35 -3.70 11.83
C GLN A 291 -14.39 -3.47 13.00
N LYS A 292 -13.08 -3.48 12.73
CA LYS A 292 -12.02 -3.18 13.70
C LYS A 292 -11.68 -1.67 13.77
N ALA A 293 -12.59 -0.81 13.32
CA ALA A 293 -12.43 0.64 13.31
C ALA A 293 -11.14 1.10 12.62
N GLU A 294 -10.76 0.41 11.53
CA GLU A 294 -9.56 0.69 10.74
C GLU A 294 -8.25 0.56 11.54
N SER A 295 -8.26 -0.19 12.65
CA SER A 295 -7.04 -0.56 13.37
C SER A 295 -6.23 -1.61 12.60
N ARG A 296 -4.92 -1.63 12.86
CA ARG A 296 -3.95 -2.53 12.24
C ARG A 296 -4.34 -3.99 12.36
N CYS A 297 -4.94 -4.41 13.48
CA CYS A 297 -5.30 -5.80 13.69
C CYS A 297 -6.38 -6.31 12.72
N GLY A 298 -7.14 -5.40 12.10
CA GLY A 298 -8.12 -5.70 11.06
C GLY A 298 -7.58 -5.52 9.63
N GLY A 299 -6.38 -4.96 9.47
CA GLY A 299 -5.83 -4.55 8.20
C GLY A 299 -5.39 -5.71 7.28
N LYS A 300 -4.65 -5.34 6.24
CA LYS A 300 -4.06 -6.27 5.28
C LYS A 300 -3.05 -7.15 6.01
N VAL A 301 -3.31 -8.46 6.04
CA VAL A 301 -2.46 -9.41 6.75
C VAL A 301 -1.10 -9.47 6.08
N PHE A 302 -0.05 -9.25 6.86
CA PHE A 302 1.32 -9.29 6.37
C PHE A 302 2.21 -10.10 7.32
N PRO A 303 2.20 -11.43 7.18
CA PRO A 303 3.09 -12.29 7.94
C PRO A 303 4.49 -12.26 7.32
N VAL A 304 5.50 -12.02 8.16
CA VAL A 304 6.91 -12.04 7.75
C VAL A 304 7.66 -13.08 8.57
N ALA A 305 8.51 -13.85 7.92
CA ALA A 305 9.49 -14.65 8.64
C ALA A 305 10.55 -13.69 9.19
N THR A 306 10.42 -13.28 10.46
CA THR A 306 11.42 -12.42 11.07
C THR A 306 12.77 -13.11 11.02
N ILE A 307 13.80 -12.36 10.63
CA ILE A 307 15.13 -12.90 10.44
C ILE A 307 15.81 -12.87 11.82
N PRO A 308 16.13 -14.02 12.45
CA PRO A 308 16.93 -14.00 13.66
C PRO A 308 18.36 -13.60 13.29
N GLU A 309 18.91 -12.58 13.95
CA GLU A 309 20.35 -12.36 13.85
C GLU A 309 21.13 -13.46 14.60
N PRO A 310 22.22 -14.02 14.03
CA PRO A 310 22.74 -13.83 12.67
C PRO A 310 22.47 -15.08 11.80
N THR A 311 21.47 -15.08 10.93
CA THR A 311 21.23 -16.24 10.02
C THR A 311 20.38 -15.84 8.81
N PRO A 312 20.26 -16.64 7.74
CA PRO A 312 21.21 -17.33 6.86
C PRO A 312 21.17 -16.74 5.42
N ASP A 313 22.08 -17.14 4.51
CA ASP A 313 22.12 -16.71 3.09
C ASP A 313 20.81 -16.94 2.30
N LYS A 314 19.88 -17.73 2.85
CA LYS A 314 18.62 -18.12 2.21
C LYS A 314 17.38 -17.40 2.76
N ALA A 315 17.50 -16.50 3.74
CA ALA A 315 16.34 -15.74 4.24
C ALA A 315 15.74 -14.85 3.13
N ARG A 316 14.40 -14.76 3.08
CA ARG A 316 13.70 -13.81 2.22
C ARG A 316 13.84 -12.39 2.78
N LEU A 317 13.77 -11.41 1.90
CA LEU A 317 13.60 -10.00 2.25
C LEU A 317 12.14 -9.63 2.00
N TYR A 318 11.58 -8.73 2.79
CA TYR A 318 10.16 -8.37 2.69
C TYR A 318 9.97 -6.86 2.62
N VAL A 319 8.99 -6.39 1.87
CA VAL A 319 8.57 -5.00 1.91
C VAL A 319 7.08 -4.87 1.61
N PHE A 320 6.39 -4.01 2.35
CA PHE A 320 4.99 -3.62 2.09
C PHE A 320 4.93 -2.12 1.83
N PHE A 321 4.48 -1.73 0.65
CA PHE A 321 4.24 -0.35 0.26
C PHE A 321 2.75 -0.03 0.34
N ASP A 322 2.38 1.00 1.09
CA ASP A 322 1.00 1.49 1.20
C ASP A 322 1.00 2.96 1.70
N ASP A 323 0.13 3.82 1.16
CA ASP A 323 0.05 5.23 1.58
C ASP A 323 -0.54 5.40 2.98
N ASN A 324 -1.28 4.41 3.48
CA ASN A 324 -1.99 4.47 4.75
C ASN A 324 -1.32 3.66 5.88
N ILE A 325 -0.01 3.42 5.77
CA ILE A 325 0.82 2.90 6.86
C ILE A 325 1.16 4.03 7.83
N SER A 326 0.81 3.83 9.10
CA SER A 326 1.22 4.68 10.22
C SER A 326 2.14 3.89 11.15
N ILE A 327 3.45 4.09 10.99
CA ILE A 327 4.49 3.35 11.71
C ILE A 327 4.33 3.53 13.22
N GLY A 328 4.24 2.42 13.97
CA GLY A 328 4.11 2.41 15.42
C GLY A 328 2.72 2.77 15.96
N GLU A 329 1.77 3.12 15.09
CA GLU A 329 0.42 3.56 15.48
C GLU A 329 -0.63 2.47 15.27
N ASP A 330 -1.60 2.34 16.18
CA ASP A 330 -2.68 1.34 16.05
C ASP A 330 -3.54 1.58 14.79
N LYS A 331 -3.74 2.85 14.42
CA LYS A 331 -4.43 3.23 13.17
C LYS A 331 -3.47 3.14 11.98
N SER A 332 -3.23 1.92 11.52
CA SER A 332 -2.42 1.61 10.34
C SER A 332 -3.13 0.52 9.53
N ILE A 333 -2.94 0.51 8.21
CA ILE A 333 -3.65 -0.42 7.31
C ILE A 333 -3.05 -1.83 7.26
N VAL A 334 -1.81 -2.01 7.71
CA VAL A 334 -1.08 -3.28 7.62
C VAL A 334 -1.05 -4.01 8.96
N ASP A 335 -1.49 -5.27 8.97
CA ASP A 335 -1.37 -6.18 10.11
C ASP A 335 -0.05 -6.95 10.03
N LEU A 336 1.06 -6.27 10.36
CA LEU A 336 2.40 -6.85 10.35
C LEU A 336 2.54 -7.86 11.51
N ARG A 337 2.86 -9.11 11.17
CA ARG A 337 2.99 -10.21 12.15
C ARG A 337 4.22 -11.04 11.91
N ASP A 338 4.79 -11.54 13.00
CA ASP A 338 5.76 -12.62 12.92
C ASP A 338 5.04 -13.90 12.45
N ALA A 339 5.49 -14.47 11.34
CA ALA A 339 4.83 -15.59 10.70
C ALA A 339 4.78 -16.85 11.58
N GLN A 340 5.83 -17.12 12.37
CA GLN A 340 5.93 -18.33 13.19
C GLN A 340 5.08 -18.24 14.46
N THR A 341 5.14 -17.10 15.14
CA THR A 341 4.49 -16.91 16.45
C THR A 341 3.09 -16.30 16.33
N GLY A 342 2.76 -15.70 15.17
CA GLY A 342 1.51 -14.98 14.93
C GLY A 342 1.38 -13.65 15.69
N LYS A 343 2.40 -13.26 16.45
CA LYS A 343 2.39 -12.03 17.26
C LYS A 343 2.48 -10.81 16.35
N SER A 344 1.69 -9.79 16.66
CA SER A 344 1.80 -8.48 16.02
C SER A 344 3.14 -7.84 16.33
N ILE A 345 3.77 -7.29 15.30
CA ILE A 345 5.01 -6.51 15.41
C ILE A 345 4.58 -5.04 15.50
N LEU A 346 4.66 -4.50 16.72
CA LEU A 346 4.21 -3.12 17.03
C LEU A 346 5.38 -2.17 17.29
N ASP A 347 6.60 -2.70 17.44
CA ASP A 347 7.79 -1.90 17.65
C ASP A 347 8.10 -1.14 16.35
N LYS A 348 8.08 0.19 16.43
CA LYS A 348 8.31 1.08 15.29
C LYS A 348 9.68 0.83 14.62
N ASP A 349 10.71 0.50 15.38
CA ASP A 349 12.08 0.30 14.87
C ASP A 349 12.22 -1.07 14.18
N VAL A 350 11.27 -1.98 14.42
CA VAL A 350 11.12 -3.24 13.68
C VAL A 350 10.16 -3.07 12.50
N GLU A 351 9.07 -2.33 12.66
CA GLU A 351 8.04 -2.11 11.63
C GLU A 351 8.65 -1.44 10.37
N VAL A 352 9.48 -0.40 10.55
CA VAL A 352 10.18 0.30 9.44
C VAL A 352 11.09 -0.60 8.61
N ARG A 353 11.45 -1.79 9.11
CA ARG A 353 12.26 -2.75 8.36
C ARG A 353 11.44 -3.51 7.31
N TYR A 354 10.12 -3.45 7.38
CA TYR A 354 9.24 -4.27 6.55
C TYR A 354 8.19 -3.44 5.82
N THR A 355 7.93 -2.20 6.25
CA THR A 355 6.84 -1.39 5.70
C THR A 355 7.35 -0.01 5.25
N VAL A 356 6.70 0.54 4.24
CA VAL A 356 6.96 1.86 3.70
C VAL A 356 5.64 2.60 3.64
N ALA A 357 5.50 3.63 4.48
CA ALA A 357 4.46 4.64 4.34
C ALA A 357 4.73 5.44 3.07
N VAL A 358 3.99 5.12 2.00
CA VAL A 358 4.19 5.72 0.69
C VAL A 358 3.72 7.16 0.72
N ASN A 359 4.58 8.09 0.30
CA ASN A 359 4.21 9.47 0.02
C ASN A 359 3.73 9.57 -1.43
N PRO A 360 2.43 9.75 -1.70
CA PRO A 360 1.90 9.73 -3.06
C PRO A 360 2.46 10.85 -3.94
N TYR A 361 2.71 12.04 -3.37
CA TYR A 361 3.32 13.15 -4.10
C TYR A 361 4.71 12.76 -4.61
N GLU A 362 5.59 12.28 -3.70
CA GLU A 362 6.96 11.89 -4.07
C GLU A 362 6.94 10.70 -5.04
N ALA A 363 6.06 9.72 -4.85
CA ALA A 363 5.92 8.59 -5.75
C ALA A 363 5.54 9.00 -7.17
N ILE A 364 4.78 10.09 -7.36
CA ILE A 364 4.45 10.63 -8.69
C ILE A 364 5.66 11.35 -9.29
N VAL A 365 6.27 12.29 -8.56
CA VAL A 365 7.22 13.25 -9.14
C VAL A 365 8.67 12.78 -9.13
N ASN A 366 9.02 11.78 -8.32
CA ASN A 366 10.35 11.17 -8.26
C ASN A 366 10.33 9.77 -8.88
N SER A 367 10.95 9.59 -10.04
CA SER A 367 11.03 8.29 -10.72
C SER A 367 11.75 7.22 -9.91
N GLU A 368 12.68 7.60 -9.03
CA GLU A 368 13.48 6.67 -8.21
C GLU A 368 12.83 6.37 -6.85
N TYR A 369 11.64 6.93 -6.56
CA TYR A 369 11.03 6.87 -5.23
C TYR A 369 11.00 5.46 -4.62
N PHE A 370 10.43 4.48 -5.32
CA PHE A 370 10.34 3.11 -4.79
C PHE A 370 11.70 2.41 -4.70
N VAL A 371 12.66 2.76 -5.58
CA VAL A 371 14.04 2.25 -5.51
C VAL A 371 14.73 2.78 -4.24
N ASP A 372 14.59 4.06 -3.96
CA ASP A 372 15.13 4.70 -2.77
C ASP A 372 14.52 4.13 -1.49
N ARG A 373 13.19 3.93 -1.46
CA ARG A 373 12.49 3.32 -0.32
C ARG A 373 12.87 1.86 -0.13
N LEU A 374 13.03 1.09 -1.20
CA LEU A 374 13.53 -0.28 -1.10
C LEU A 374 14.93 -0.31 -0.49
N ALA A 375 15.84 0.54 -0.96
CA ALA A 375 17.21 0.60 -0.44
C ALA A 375 17.24 0.85 1.07
N GLN A 376 16.43 1.78 1.57
CA GLN A 376 16.29 2.05 3.01
C GLN A 376 15.82 0.80 3.78
N VAL A 377 14.77 0.15 3.29
CA VAL A 377 14.19 -1.06 3.91
C VAL A 377 15.18 -2.22 3.92
N ILE A 378 15.90 -2.45 2.81
CA ILE A 378 16.91 -3.51 2.71
C ILE A 378 18.10 -3.24 3.62
N GLN A 379 18.55 -2.00 3.73
CA GLN A 379 19.61 -1.62 4.66
C GLN A 379 19.23 -1.97 6.11
N LEU A 380 17.99 -1.72 6.50
CA LEU A 380 17.49 -2.03 7.83
C LEU A 380 17.32 -3.55 8.09
N GLN A 381 16.97 -4.34 7.07
CA GLN A 381 16.85 -5.80 7.20
C GLN A 381 18.19 -6.54 7.19
N LEU A 382 19.19 -6.01 6.48
CA LEU A 382 20.53 -6.59 6.43
C LEU A 382 21.42 -6.14 7.61
N GLY A 383 21.02 -5.07 8.31
CA GLY A 383 21.80 -4.47 9.38
C GLY A 383 23.01 -3.67 8.88
N SER A 384 23.75 -3.07 9.81
CA SER A 384 24.90 -2.17 9.54
C SER A 384 26.07 -2.84 8.80
N GLY A 385 26.01 -4.15 8.54
CA GLY A 385 27.01 -4.92 7.79
C GLY A 385 27.05 -4.64 6.29
N CYS A 386 26.06 -3.90 5.76
CA CYS A 386 26.11 -3.28 4.44
C CYS A 386 26.11 -1.75 4.58
N SER A 387 27.08 -1.17 5.30
CA SER A 387 27.47 0.19 4.95
C SER A 387 28.22 0.12 3.63
N PRO A 388 27.87 0.93 2.62
CA PRO A 388 28.87 1.25 1.63
C PRO A 388 29.93 2.05 2.40
N ASP A 389 31.12 1.50 2.58
CA ASP A 389 32.27 2.30 3.01
C ASP A 389 32.44 3.43 1.99
N PHE A 390 31.90 4.62 2.30
CA PHE A 390 32.17 5.88 1.64
C PHE A 390 32.30 6.99 2.68
#